data_AF-A0A800FBC1-F1
#
_entry.id   AF-A0A800FBC1-F1
#
_cell.length_a   1.000
_cell.length_b   1.000
_cell.length_c   1.000
_cell.angle_alpha   90.00
_cell.angle_beta   90.00
_cell.angle_gamma   90.00
#
_symmetry.space_group_name_H-M   'P 1'
#
loop_
_entity.id
_entity.type
_entity.pdbx_description
1 polymer ?
#
loop_
_entity_poly.entity_id
_entity_poly.type
_entity_poly.pdbx_seq_one_letter_code
_entity_poly.pdbx_strand_id
1 'polypeptide(L)'
;MAAVVRNAARLADYVVVTIHAHNQGPYLQKFARAVVDAGADVFVGHGPHFLTGIEVYKGKPIMYSLGDFIFQNETLLRLPYDNYSGQGLQDQPMAGVADFNSTRYQEETTGFPVRREIWESVVAMPTFEGEQLVSLELHPISLGFGQPATVRGRPMFADRELGRKIIQDLIDASEPHGTTIEWHEEEGIGVLRLDRSAALEGTPPMRRR
;
A
#
# COMPACT_ATOMS: atom_id res chain seq x y z
N MET A 1 -0.75 -18.49 11.11
CA MET A 1 0.06 -17.26 10.92
C MET A 1 0.99 -16.96 12.10
N ALA A 2 0.49 -16.75 13.32
CA ALA A 2 1.32 -16.32 14.46
C ALA A 2 2.54 -17.22 14.77
N ALA A 3 2.45 -18.54 14.60
CA ALA A 3 3.59 -19.44 14.77
C ALA A 3 4.71 -19.20 13.74
N VAL A 4 4.34 -18.89 12.49
CA VAL A 4 5.28 -18.58 11.40
C VAL A 4 5.98 -17.26 11.68
N VAL A 5 5.22 -16.24 12.09
CA VAL A 5 5.78 -14.93 12.46
C VAL A 5 6.74 -15.06 13.65
N ARG A 6 6.35 -15.77 14.71
CA ARG A 6 7.23 -16.01 15.87
C ARG A 6 8.52 -16.73 15.49
N ASN A 7 8.45 -17.69 14.56
CA ASN A 7 9.63 -18.39 14.08
C ASN A 7 10.54 -17.47 13.26
N ALA A 8 9.98 -16.75 12.28
CA ALA A 8 10.73 -15.80 11.46
C ALA A 8 11.44 -14.75 12.32
N ALA A 9 10.76 -14.30 13.36
CA ALA A 9 11.28 -13.27 14.23
C ALA A 9 12.45 -13.76 15.13
N ARG A 10 12.66 -15.07 15.26
CA ARG A 10 13.87 -15.64 15.90
C ARG A 10 15.04 -15.78 14.93
N LEU A 11 14.82 -15.57 13.63
CA LEU A 11 15.77 -15.87 12.55
C LEU A 11 16.15 -14.63 11.72
N ALA A 12 15.51 -13.49 11.93
CA ALA A 12 15.71 -12.27 11.15
C ALA A 12 15.91 -11.05 12.06
N ASP A 13 16.66 -10.05 11.57
CA ASP A 13 16.78 -8.75 12.23
C ASP A 13 15.47 -7.95 12.15
N TYR A 14 14.72 -8.10 11.05
CA TYR A 14 13.39 -7.51 10.87
C TYR A 14 12.43 -8.50 10.19
N VAL A 15 11.16 -8.49 10.60
CA VAL A 15 10.09 -9.28 10.01
C VAL A 15 9.03 -8.36 9.40
N VAL A 16 8.93 -8.41 8.08
CA VAL A 16 7.87 -7.74 7.33
C VAL A 16 6.81 -8.77 6.96
N VAL A 17 5.56 -8.48 7.29
CA VAL A 17 4.41 -9.31 6.87
C VAL A 17 3.55 -8.53 5.90
N THR A 18 3.25 -9.14 4.76
CA THR A 18 2.36 -8.57 3.75
C THR A 18 1.07 -9.38 3.63
N ILE A 19 -0.03 -8.72 3.27
CA ILE A 19 -1.30 -9.39 2.97
C ILE A 19 -2.02 -8.75 1.79
N HIS A 20 -2.52 -9.60 0.90
CA HIS A 20 -3.49 -9.22 -0.12
C HIS A 20 -4.92 -9.35 0.43
N ALA A 21 -5.63 -8.24 0.64
CA ALA A 21 -7.00 -8.22 1.14
C ALA A 21 -7.80 -7.06 0.54
N HIS A 22 -8.82 -7.36 -0.28
CA HIS A 22 -9.73 -6.35 -0.82
C HIS A 22 -10.72 -5.80 0.21
N ASN A 23 -11.05 -6.57 1.26
CA ASN A 23 -11.93 -6.13 2.33
C ASN A 23 -11.09 -5.61 3.50
N GLN A 24 -11.25 -4.34 3.86
CA GLN A 24 -10.42 -3.65 4.85
C GLN A 24 -11.17 -3.40 6.17
N GLY A 25 -12.21 -4.20 6.44
CA GLY A 25 -13.03 -4.05 7.63
C GLY A 25 -12.28 -4.30 8.96
N PRO A 26 -12.98 -4.18 10.11
CA PRO A 26 -12.37 -4.27 11.45
C PRO A 26 -11.57 -5.55 11.74
N TYR A 27 -11.80 -6.62 10.96
CA TYR A 27 -11.05 -7.86 11.09
C TYR A 27 -9.57 -7.68 10.69
N LEU A 28 -9.27 -6.81 9.72
CA LEU A 28 -7.92 -6.62 9.22
C LEU A 28 -7.05 -5.91 10.25
N GLN A 29 -7.59 -4.89 10.92
CA GLN A 29 -6.93 -4.25 12.06
C GLN A 29 -6.63 -5.26 13.18
N LYS A 30 -7.60 -6.10 13.54
CA LYS A 30 -7.38 -7.16 14.55
C LYS A 30 -6.28 -8.14 14.11
N PHE A 31 -6.30 -8.53 12.84
CA PHE A 31 -5.29 -9.42 12.27
C PHE A 31 -3.89 -8.78 12.26
N ALA A 32 -3.78 -7.54 11.81
CA ALA A 32 -2.52 -6.80 11.74
C ALA A 32 -1.89 -6.63 13.12
N ARG A 33 -2.68 -6.22 14.13
CA ARG A 33 -2.22 -6.13 15.53
C ARG A 33 -1.77 -7.49 16.07
N ALA A 34 -2.50 -8.57 15.79
CA ALA A 34 -2.11 -9.92 16.21
C ALA A 34 -0.82 -10.42 15.52
N VAL A 35 -0.53 -9.95 14.30
CA VAL A 35 0.71 -10.22 13.59
C VAL A 35 1.88 -9.46 14.23
N VAL A 36 1.69 -8.19 14.58
CA VAL A 36 2.67 -7.40 15.35
C VAL A 36 2.92 -8.05 16.71
N ASP A 37 1.88 -8.46 17.43
CA ASP A 37 1.99 -9.18 18.71
C ASP A 37 2.77 -10.51 18.59
N ALA A 38 2.72 -11.15 17.43
CA ALA A 38 3.48 -12.36 17.14
C ALA A 38 4.96 -12.08 16.80
N GLY A 39 5.35 -10.81 16.67
CA GLY A 39 6.73 -10.38 16.50
C GLY A 39 7.06 -9.83 15.11
N ALA A 40 6.08 -9.36 14.34
CA ALA A 40 6.35 -8.60 13.12
C ALA A 40 6.79 -7.17 13.44
N ASP A 41 7.75 -6.67 12.68
CA ASP A 41 8.26 -5.30 12.79
C ASP A 41 7.52 -4.34 11.87
N VAL A 42 6.98 -4.85 10.76
CA VAL A 42 6.19 -4.08 9.79
C VAL A 42 5.03 -4.93 9.29
N PHE A 43 3.86 -4.32 9.18
CA PHE A 43 2.71 -4.90 8.48
C PHE A 43 2.33 -4.05 7.27
N VAL A 44 2.17 -4.69 6.09
CA VAL A 44 1.76 -4.03 4.85
C VAL A 44 0.56 -4.76 4.24
N GLY A 45 -0.60 -4.11 4.25
CA GLY A 45 -1.74 -4.55 3.47
C GLY A 45 -1.69 -4.00 2.04
N HIS A 46 -2.34 -4.69 1.13
CA HIS A 46 -2.56 -4.29 -0.26
C HIS A 46 -3.81 -4.97 -0.82
N GLY A 47 -4.27 -4.56 -2.00
CA GLY A 47 -5.45 -5.13 -2.66
C GLY A 47 -6.60 -4.15 -2.94
N PRO A 48 -6.92 -3.16 -2.07
CA PRO A 48 -7.95 -2.16 -2.40
C PRO A 48 -7.62 -1.30 -3.61
N HIS A 49 -6.33 -1.26 -4.01
CA HIS A 49 -5.75 -0.42 -5.07
C HIS A 49 -5.63 1.08 -4.74
N PHE A 50 -6.14 1.52 -3.60
CA PHE A 50 -6.03 2.91 -3.13
C PHE A 50 -5.42 2.97 -1.73
N LEU A 51 -4.97 4.16 -1.34
CA LEU A 51 -4.39 4.43 -0.03
C LEU A 51 -5.40 4.23 1.10
N THR A 52 -4.94 3.62 2.19
CA THR A 52 -5.71 3.55 3.44
C THR A 52 -4.80 3.88 4.61
N GLY A 53 -5.40 4.16 5.77
CA GLY A 53 -4.69 4.68 6.94
C GLY A 53 -3.46 3.91 7.36
N ILE A 54 -2.58 4.62 8.05
CA ILE A 54 -1.44 4.08 8.76
C ILE A 54 -1.75 4.11 10.25
N GLU A 55 -1.41 3.03 10.93
CA GLU A 55 -1.48 2.90 12.38
C GLU A 55 -0.09 2.61 12.94
N VAL A 56 0.26 3.26 14.05
CA VAL A 56 1.43 2.85 14.85
C VAL A 56 0.94 2.05 16.04
N TYR A 57 1.26 0.75 16.06
CA TYR A 57 0.89 -0.15 17.14
C TYR A 57 2.14 -0.71 17.82
N LYS A 58 2.31 -0.43 19.12
CA LYS A 58 3.49 -0.84 19.92
C LYS A 58 4.83 -0.44 19.29
N GLY A 59 4.89 0.77 18.73
CA GLY A 59 6.09 1.30 18.06
C GLY A 59 6.38 0.66 16.69
N LYS A 60 5.44 -0.10 16.12
CA LYS A 60 5.55 -0.73 14.80
C LYS A 60 4.54 -0.13 13.82
N PRO A 61 4.94 0.15 12.56
CA PRO A 61 4.02 0.64 11.55
C PRO A 61 3.14 -0.49 11.00
N ILE A 62 1.85 -0.21 10.92
CA ILE A 62 0.82 -0.98 10.22
C ILE A 62 0.29 -0.09 9.10
N MET A 63 0.61 -0.42 7.85
CA MET A 63 0.12 0.28 6.67
C MET A 63 -0.97 -0.59 6.04
N TYR A 64 -2.23 -0.18 6.11
CA TYR A 64 -3.35 -1.03 5.67
C TYR A 64 -3.45 -1.17 4.13
N SER A 65 -2.96 -0.18 3.40
CA SER A 65 -2.81 -0.16 1.94
C SER A 65 -2.00 1.06 1.54
N LEU A 66 -0.91 0.85 0.80
CA LEU A 66 -0.07 1.93 0.27
C LEU A 66 -0.47 2.37 -1.14
N GLY A 67 -1.52 1.78 -1.72
CA GLY A 67 -1.83 1.90 -3.14
C GLY A 67 -1.00 0.92 -3.99
N ASP A 68 -1.05 1.11 -5.31
CA ASP A 68 -0.28 0.29 -6.24
C ASP A 68 1.10 0.91 -6.53
N PHE A 69 2.16 0.08 -6.50
CA PHE A 69 3.49 0.53 -6.92
C PHE A 69 3.69 0.46 -8.43
N ILE A 70 3.12 -0.56 -9.08
CA ILE A 70 3.08 -0.75 -10.53
C ILE A 70 1.68 -1.23 -10.88
N PHE A 71 1.03 -0.61 -11.86
CA PHE A 71 -0.33 -0.96 -12.28
C PHE A 71 -0.46 -0.99 -13.81
N GLN A 72 -0.02 -2.10 -14.42
CA GLN A 72 0.02 -2.28 -15.87
C GLN A 72 -0.91 -3.40 -16.35
N ASN A 73 -2.17 -3.37 -15.91
CA ASN A 73 -3.16 -4.39 -16.29
C ASN A 73 -3.59 -4.25 -17.76
N GLU A 74 -3.38 -3.07 -18.36
CA GLU A 74 -3.92 -2.71 -19.68
C GLU A 74 -2.99 -3.07 -20.84
N THR A 75 -1.70 -3.28 -20.55
CA THR A 75 -0.65 -3.52 -21.54
C THR A 75 -0.05 -4.92 -21.46
N LEU A 76 -0.78 -5.84 -20.84
CA LEU A 76 -0.41 -7.25 -20.80
C LEU A 76 -0.40 -7.86 -22.21
N LEU A 77 0.51 -8.79 -22.45
CA LEU A 77 0.59 -9.50 -23.74
C LEU A 77 -0.57 -10.46 -23.94
N ARG A 78 -1.04 -11.08 -22.86
CA ARG A 78 -2.11 -12.11 -22.84
C ARG A 78 -2.80 -12.12 -21.48
N LEU A 79 -4.07 -12.54 -21.48
CA LEU A 79 -4.84 -12.82 -20.27
C LEU A 79 -5.30 -14.28 -20.26
N PRO A 80 -5.70 -14.84 -19.10
CA PRO A 80 -6.34 -16.15 -19.04
C PRO A 80 -7.61 -16.21 -19.92
N TYR A 81 -7.90 -17.36 -20.52
CA TYR A 81 -9.08 -17.53 -21.38
C TYR A 81 -10.39 -17.14 -20.69
N ASP A 82 -10.51 -17.47 -19.40
CA ASP A 82 -11.69 -17.17 -18.57
C ASP A 82 -12.01 -15.66 -18.48
N ASN A 83 -11.00 -14.80 -18.62
CA ASN A 83 -11.21 -13.36 -18.69
C ASN A 83 -11.99 -12.96 -19.94
N TYR A 84 -11.67 -13.54 -21.10
CA TYR A 84 -12.33 -13.27 -22.37
C TYR A 84 -13.77 -13.79 -22.36
N SER A 85 -13.99 -15.01 -21.84
CA SER A 85 -15.35 -15.54 -21.71
C SER A 85 -16.21 -14.71 -20.78
N GLY A 86 -15.64 -14.18 -19.69
CA GLY A 86 -16.35 -13.28 -18.78
C GLY A 86 -16.76 -11.94 -19.42
N GLN A 87 -16.19 -11.59 -20.58
CA GLN A 87 -16.53 -10.41 -21.37
C GLN A 87 -17.29 -10.75 -22.66
N GLY A 88 -17.68 -12.01 -22.89
CA GLY A 88 -18.37 -12.43 -24.12
C GLY A 88 -17.46 -12.49 -25.36
N LEU A 89 -16.14 -12.57 -25.17
CA LEU A 89 -15.13 -12.57 -26.24
C LEU A 89 -14.63 -13.99 -26.60
N GLN A 90 -15.19 -15.04 -25.99
CA GLN A 90 -14.67 -16.42 -26.10
C GLN A 90 -14.72 -17.01 -27.52
N ASP A 91 -15.67 -16.54 -28.34
CA ASP A 91 -15.88 -17.00 -29.72
C ASP A 91 -15.24 -16.07 -30.76
N GLN A 92 -14.46 -15.08 -30.29
CA GLN A 92 -13.75 -14.13 -31.15
C GLN A 92 -12.27 -14.54 -31.28
N PRO A 93 -11.88 -15.28 -32.33
CA PRO A 93 -10.54 -15.86 -32.44
C PRO A 93 -9.40 -14.84 -32.53
N MET A 94 -9.72 -13.58 -32.83
CA MET A 94 -8.76 -12.47 -32.93
C MET A 94 -8.83 -11.49 -31.74
N ALA A 95 -9.71 -11.72 -30.76
CA ALA A 95 -9.83 -10.82 -29.62
C ALA A 95 -8.54 -10.81 -28.80
N GLY A 96 -7.97 -9.62 -28.64
CA GLY A 96 -6.76 -9.36 -27.87
C GLY A 96 -7.04 -8.69 -26.53
N VAL A 97 -5.97 -8.35 -25.82
CA VAL A 97 -6.06 -7.63 -24.54
C VAL A 97 -6.71 -6.25 -24.71
N ALA A 98 -6.53 -5.60 -25.86
CA ALA A 98 -7.19 -4.34 -26.18
C ALA A 98 -8.72 -4.49 -26.21
N ASP A 99 -9.25 -5.49 -26.93
CA ASP A 99 -10.70 -5.75 -27.01
C ASP A 99 -11.28 -6.11 -25.64
N PHE A 100 -10.53 -6.89 -24.85
CA PHE A 100 -10.89 -7.20 -23.46
C PHE A 100 -10.99 -5.93 -22.61
N ASN A 101 -10.00 -5.04 -22.67
CA ASN A 101 -9.99 -3.81 -21.88
C ASN A 101 -11.08 -2.83 -22.32
N SER A 102 -11.28 -2.64 -23.62
CA SER A 102 -12.37 -1.83 -24.17
C SER A 102 -13.73 -2.32 -23.69
N THR A 103 -13.94 -3.64 -23.67
CA THR A 103 -15.19 -4.23 -23.17
C THR A 103 -15.33 -4.07 -21.64
N ARG A 104 -14.28 -4.45 -20.90
CA ARG A 104 -14.25 -4.43 -19.42
C ARG A 104 -14.42 -3.02 -18.85
N TYR A 105 -13.82 -2.03 -19.48
CA TYR A 105 -13.81 -0.63 -19.02
C TYR A 105 -14.73 0.27 -19.85
N GLN A 106 -15.52 -0.28 -20.77
CA GLN A 106 -16.42 0.47 -21.66
C GLN A 106 -15.72 1.67 -22.30
N GLU A 107 -14.64 1.41 -23.05
CA GLU A 107 -13.78 2.45 -23.64
C GLU A 107 -13.28 3.47 -22.61
N GLU A 108 -12.77 2.97 -21.48
CA GLU A 108 -12.25 3.76 -20.36
C GLU A 108 -13.28 4.69 -19.67
N THR A 109 -14.58 4.41 -19.79
CA THR A 109 -15.63 5.17 -19.08
C THR A 109 -15.99 4.57 -17.72
N THR A 110 -15.52 3.37 -17.40
CA THR A 110 -15.74 2.70 -16.11
C THR A 110 -14.51 1.93 -15.60
N GLY A 111 -14.57 1.43 -14.37
CA GLY A 111 -13.55 0.61 -13.75
C GLY A 111 -12.31 1.39 -13.32
N PHE A 112 -11.13 0.82 -13.53
CA PHE A 112 -9.88 1.40 -13.01
C PHE A 112 -9.44 2.70 -13.72
N PRO A 113 -9.58 2.85 -15.05
CA PRO A 113 -9.15 4.06 -15.77
C PRO A 113 -9.75 5.37 -15.23
N VAL A 114 -10.99 5.34 -14.73
CA VAL A 114 -11.70 6.54 -14.25
C VAL A 114 -11.50 6.83 -12.76
N ARG A 115 -10.93 5.90 -12.00
CA ARG A 115 -10.75 6.01 -10.55
C ARG A 115 -9.36 6.56 -10.22
N ARG A 116 -9.27 7.88 -10.04
CA ARG A 116 -8.02 8.60 -9.76
C ARG A 116 -7.20 7.97 -8.63
N GLU A 117 -7.85 7.58 -7.55
CA GLU A 117 -7.24 7.05 -6.34
C GLU A 117 -6.44 5.74 -6.55
N ILE A 118 -6.68 5.04 -7.67
CA ILE A 118 -5.93 3.82 -8.03
C ILE A 118 -4.53 4.16 -8.58
N TRP A 119 -4.37 5.37 -9.10
CA TRP A 119 -3.15 5.82 -9.75
C TRP A 119 -2.30 6.71 -8.84
N GLU A 120 -2.62 6.71 -7.55
CA GLU A 120 -1.99 7.53 -6.52
C GLU A 120 -1.52 6.58 -5.40
N SER A 121 -0.25 6.68 -5.01
CA SER A 121 0.38 5.75 -4.08
C SER A 121 1.51 6.46 -3.34
N VAL A 122 2.08 5.79 -2.34
CA VAL A 122 3.30 6.25 -1.66
C VAL A 122 4.34 5.14 -1.61
N VAL A 123 5.62 5.51 -1.63
CA VAL A 123 6.73 4.63 -1.23
C VAL A 123 7.05 4.91 0.23
N ALA A 124 6.86 3.89 1.07
CA ALA A 124 7.12 3.94 2.49
C ALA A 124 8.57 3.58 2.81
N MET A 125 9.29 4.45 3.50
CA MET A 125 10.68 4.28 3.92
C MET A 125 10.79 4.40 5.44
N PRO A 126 10.67 3.28 6.18
CA PRO A 126 10.81 3.27 7.63
C PRO A 126 12.29 3.30 8.06
N THR A 127 12.57 4.05 9.13
CA THR A 127 13.86 4.09 9.80
C THR A 127 13.72 3.51 11.19
N PHE A 128 14.58 2.54 11.52
CA PHE A 128 14.57 1.84 12.80
C PHE A 128 15.83 2.10 13.63
N GLU A 129 15.66 2.18 14.95
CA GLU A 129 16.73 2.09 15.94
C GLU A 129 16.52 0.82 16.77
N GLY A 130 17.39 -0.18 16.57
CA GLY A 130 17.12 -1.52 17.07
C GLY A 130 15.83 -2.05 16.48
N GLU A 131 14.88 -2.44 17.33
CA GLU A 131 13.57 -2.91 16.86
C GLU A 131 12.53 -1.78 16.79
N GLN A 132 12.81 -0.55 17.24
CA GLN A 132 11.80 0.51 17.31
C GLN A 132 11.78 1.37 16.05
N LEU A 133 10.59 1.67 15.52
CA LEU A 133 10.43 2.66 14.47
C LEU A 133 10.75 4.05 15.06
N VAL A 134 11.56 4.84 14.35
CA VAL A 134 11.91 6.22 14.74
C VAL A 134 11.24 7.22 13.79
N SER A 135 11.26 6.91 12.50
CA SER A 135 10.55 7.69 11.49
C SER A 135 10.04 6.82 10.37
N LEU A 136 9.01 7.31 9.68
CA LEU A 136 8.51 6.76 8.44
C LEU A 136 8.35 7.89 7.43
N GLU A 137 9.17 7.87 6.40
CA GLU A 137 9.03 8.78 5.26
C GLU A 137 8.09 8.17 4.22
N LEU A 138 7.25 9.01 3.64
CA LEU A 138 6.19 8.65 2.72
C LEU A 138 6.38 9.47 1.45
N HIS A 139 6.97 8.85 0.44
CA HIS A 139 7.31 9.49 -0.83
C HIS A 139 6.14 9.34 -1.81
N PRO A 140 5.37 10.41 -2.12
CA PRO A 140 4.20 10.28 -2.98
C PRO A 140 4.59 9.99 -4.43
N ILE A 141 3.89 9.05 -5.03
CA ILE A 141 4.07 8.64 -6.41
C ILE A 141 2.76 8.68 -7.19
N SER A 142 2.85 9.01 -8.47
CA SER A 142 1.78 8.87 -9.43
C SER A 142 2.05 7.72 -10.37
N LEU A 143 0.98 7.02 -10.75
CA LEU A 143 0.98 6.05 -11.84
C LEU A 143 0.41 6.65 -13.14
N GLY A 144 0.19 7.98 -13.20
CA GLY A 144 -0.20 8.66 -14.43
C GLY A 144 -1.70 8.61 -14.73
N PHE A 145 -2.55 8.92 -13.75
CA PHE A 145 -3.99 9.08 -13.98
C PHE A 145 -4.28 9.98 -15.20
N GLY A 146 -5.20 9.54 -16.06
CA GLY A 146 -5.59 10.28 -17.28
C GLY A 146 -4.55 10.25 -18.41
N GLN A 147 -3.38 9.62 -18.21
CA GLN A 147 -2.43 9.37 -19.30
C GLN A 147 -2.89 8.18 -20.15
N PRO A 148 -2.41 8.06 -21.41
CA PRO A 148 -2.69 6.90 -22.25
C PRO A 148 -2.26 5.59 -21.58
N ALA A 149 -2.99 4.49 -21.85
CA ALA A 149 -2.68 3.15 -21.34
C ALA A 149 -1.23 2.70 -21.60
N THR A 150 -0.60 3.20 -22.68
CA THR A 150 0.81 2.92 -23.02
C THR A 150 1.83 3.66 -22.13
N VAL A 151 1.38 4.64 -21.35
CA VAL A 151 2.21 5.51 -20.50
C VAL A 151 1.94 5.30 -19.01
N ARG A 152 0.66 5.16 -18.62
CA ARG A 152 0.26 4.98 -17.22
C ARG A 152 0.62 3.60 -16.68
N GLY A 153 0.68 3.50 -15.35
CA GLY A 153 0.97 2.26 -14.62
C GLY A 153 2.41 2.11 -14.15
N ARG A 154 3.33 2.98 -14.60
CA ARG A 154 4.71 3.05 -14.10
C ARG A 154 4.82 4.08 -12.96
N PRO A 155 5.57 3.80 -11.89
CA PRO A 155 5.75 4.73 -10.79
C PRO A 155 6.62 5.92 -11.22
N MET A 156 6.11 7.12 -10.96
CA MET A 156 6.81 8.38 -11.09
C MET A 156 6.63 9.18 -9.80
N PHE A 157 7.63 9.96 -9.38
CA PHE A 157 7.40 10.91 -8.28
C PHE A 157 6.24 11.84 -8.63
N ALA A 158 5.35 12.06 -7.67
CA ALA A 158 4.30 13.07 -7.80
C ALA A 158 4.94 14.46 -7.80
N ASP A 159 4.35 15.40 -8.55
CA ASP A 159 4.68 16.81 -8.38
C ASP A 159 4.19 17.31 -7.00
N ARG A 160 4.53 18.57 -6.66
CA ARG A 160 4.20 19.14 -5.34
C ARG A 160 2.70 19.20 -5.06
N GLU A 161 1.89 19.50 -6.08
CA GLU A 161 0.45 19.68 -5.91
C GLU A 161 -0.20 18.32 -5.64
N LEU A 162 0.09 17.35 -6.51
CA LEU A 162 -0.40 15.99 -6.37
C LEU A 162 0.18 15.31 -5.11
N GLY A 163 1.46 15.52 -4.83
CA GLY A 163 2.12 14.97 -3.65
C GLY A 163 1.47 15.44 -2.35
N ARG A 164 1.16 16.74 -2.24
CA ARG A 164 0.44 17.27 -1.08
C ARG A 164 -0.95 16.65 -0.93
N LYS A 165 -1.70 16.51 -2.02
CA LYS A 165 -3.00 15.83 -2.01
C LYS A 165 -2.86 14.39 -1.50
N ILE A 166 -1.93 13.62 -2.07
CA ILE A 166 -1.69 12.22 -1.71
C ILE A 166 -1.39 12.07 -0.22
N ILE A 167 -0.52 12.94 0.32
CA ILE A 167 -0.18 12.92 1.75
C ILE A 167 -1.35 13.38 2.60
N GLN A 168 -2.15 14.35 2.16
CA GLN A 168 -3.36 14.77 2.87
C GLN A 168 -4.39 13.64 2.97
N ASP A 169 -4.66 12.92 1.88
CA ASP A 169 -5.57 11.77 1.90
C ASP A 169 -5.09 10.71 2.91
N LEU A 170 -3.77 10.51 3.01
CA LEU A 170 -3.18 9.57 3.94
C LEU A 170 -3.24 10.06 5.39
N ILE A 171 -3.08 11.37 5.63
CA ILE A 171 -3.32 12.00 6.94
C ILE A 171 -4.77 11.74 7.38
N ASP A 172 -5.74 12.07 6.52
CA ASP A 172 -7.16 11.92 6.82
C ASP A 172 -7.53 10.45 7.07
N ALA A 173 -6.98 9.53 6.28
CA ALA A 173 -7.19 8.10 6.47
C ALA A 173 -6.52 7.54 7.75
N SER A 174 -5.48 8.21 8.26
CA SER A 174 -4.73 7.79 9.45
C SER A 174 -5.26 8.40 10.75
N GLU A 175 -6.07 9.47 10.68
CA GLU A 175 -6.67 10.14 11.83
C GLU A 175 -7.44 9.18 12.77
N PRO A 176 -8.27 8.23 12.29
CA PRO A 176 -8.98 7.30 13.16
C PRO A 176 -8.07 6.36 13.97
N HIS A 177 -6.80 6.23 13.56
CA HIS A 177 -5.78 5.44 14.24
C HIS A 177 -4.94 6.27 15.21
N GLY A 178 -5.19 7.57 15.32
CA GLY A 178 -4.40 8.50 16.15
C GLY A 178 -2.96 8.67 15.65
N THR A 179 -2.72 8.44 14.36
CA THR A 179 -1.38 8.55 13.75
C THR A 179 -1.21 9.91 13.10
N THR A 180 -0.15 10.62 13.49
CA THR A 180 0.18 11.94 12.95
C THR A 180 1.23 11.81 11.85
N ILE A 181 0.94 12.41 10.69
CA ILE A 181 1.84 12.53 9.55
C ILE A 181 1.94 14.02 9.22
N GLU A 182 3.16 14.51 9.01
CA GLU A 182 3.45 15.90 8.68
C GLU A 182 3.88 16.01 7.22
N TRP A 183 3.36 17.00 6.49
CA TRP A 183 3.83 17.34 5.15
C TRP A 183 5.11 18.18 5.24
N HIS A 184 6.16 17.71 4.59
CA HIS A 184 7.45 18.38 4.49
C HIS A 184 7.56 19.12 3.15
N GLU A 185 7.44 20.44 3.20
CA GLU A 185 7.34 21.30 2.00
C GLU A 185 8.59 21.27 1.12
N GLU A 186 9.79 21.20 1.71
CA GLU A 186 11.04 21.25 0.97
C GLU A 186 11.35 19.92 0.26
N GLU A 187 11.05 18.80 0.89
CA GLU A 187 11.33 17.46 0.38
C GLU A 187 10.16 16.88 -0.43
N GLY A 188 8.93 17.29 -0.13
CA GLY A 188 7.74 16.92 -0.89
C GLY A 188 7.19 15.57 -0.49
N ILE A 189 7.34 15.25 0.80
CA ILE A 189 7.05 13.93 1.36
C ILE A 189 6.18 14.10 2.62
N GLY A 190 5.50 13.02 2.99
CA GLY A 190 4.94 12.89 4.34
C GLY A 190 5.98 12.31 5.28
N VAL A 191 5.99 12.75 6.53
CA VAL A 191 6.89 12.22 7.57
C VAL A 191 6.09 11.96 8.83
N LEU A 192 6.22 10.74 9.35
CA LEU A 192 5.78 10.36 10.68
C LEU A 192 7.02 10.21 11.56
N ARG A 193 7.03 10.84 12.73
CA ARG A 193 8.10 10.69 13.74
C ARG A 193 7.52 10.16 15.04
N LEU A 194 8.26 9.29 15.71
CA LEU A 194 7.88 8.77 17.03
C LEU A 194 8.77 9.39 18.10
N ASP A 195 8.15 10.06 19.07
CA ASP A 195 8.85 10.63 20.22
C ASP A 195 9.36 9.53 21.16
N ARG A 196 10.65 9.61 21.51
CA ARG A 196 11.36 8.64 22.35
C ARG A 196 10.74 8.45 23.75
N SER A 197 9.99 9.43 24.25
CA SER A 197 9.43 9.43 25.60
C SER A 197 8.26 8.47 25.81
N ALA A 198 7.54 8.09 24.75
CA ALA A 198 6.40 7.17 24.83
C ALA A 198 6.76 5.68 24.70
N ALA A 199 8.00 5.36 24.29
CA ALA A 199 8.40 3.98 23.94
C ALA A 199 8.91 3.13 25.13
N LEU A 200 9.07 3.71 26.32
CA LEU A 200 9.76 3.08 27.46
C LEU A 200 8.84 2.33 28.45
N GLU A 201 7.51 2.42 28.34
CA GLU A 201 6.61 1.81 29.35
C GLU A 201 6.12 0.39 29.04
N GLY A 202 6.66 -0.29 28.02
CA GLY A 202 6.20 -1.65 27.71
C GLY A 202 7.11 -2.48 26.80
N THR A 203 8.38 -2.11 26.68
CA THR A 203 9.30 -2.74 25.71
C THR A 203 9.55 -4.20 26.11
N PRO A 204 9.18 -5.19 25.26
CA PRO A 204 9.67 -6.55 25.43
C PRO A 204 11.20 -6.53 25.38
N PRO A 205 11.91 -7.44 26.08
CA PRO A 205 13.35 -7.49 26.00
C PRO A 205 13.78 -7.62 24.54
N MET A 206 14.76 -6.80 24.13
CA MET A 206 15.47 -6.96 22.85
C MET A 206 15.76 -8.44 22.62
N ARG A 207 15.51 -8.94 21.41
CA ARG A 207 15.86 -10.32 21.06
C ARG A 207 17.34 -10.51 21.35
N ARG A 208 17.66 -11.34 22.35
CA ARG A 208 19.04 -11.70 22.67
C ARG A 208 19.60 -12.45 21.46
N ARG A 209 20.66 -11.89 20.88
CA ARG A 209 21.54 -12.58 19.93
C ARG A 209 22.27 -13.70 20.65
#